data_AF-A0A524KXF4-F1
#
_entry.id   AF-A0A524KXF4-F1
#
_cell.length_a   1.000
_cell.length_b   1.000
_cell.length_c   1.000
_cell.angle_alpha   90.00
_cell.angle_beta   90.00
_cell.angle_gamma   90.00
#
_symmetry.space_group_name_H-M   'P 1'
#
loop_
_entity.id
_entity.type
_entity.pdbx_description
1 polymer ?
#
loop_
_entity_poly.entity_id
_entity_poly.type
_entity_poly.pdbx_seq_one_letter_code
_entity_poly.pdbx_strand_id
1 'polypeptide(L)'
;MTLGVNSKSQFELAEINAPDFKEIKLEEALQKGRQNSVALQMNNLQIDLASLELEKSKVSDTPEIDLNKLENNLAVTRLDYQIAQQSLDYQIESQWQNYMQTKNDITSSQNSLDQIYQHKLIISNQFKAGLASEDEELSAMVGVLEAEYRLASSVRNYYNTLLNLQSTMGNLNKEDIK
;
A
#
# COMPACT_ATOMS: atom_id res chain seq x y z
N MET A 1 31.18 -16.47 9.62
CA MET A 1 30.89 -16.02 8.23
C MET A 1 31.35 -14.58 8.13
N THR A 2 32.54 -14.37 7.59
CA THR A 2 33.06 -13.03 7.25
C THR A 2 32.43 -12.65 5.92
N LEU A 3 31.55 -11.66 5.93
CA LEU A 3 31.13 -10.99 4.69
C LEU A 3 32.39 -10.32 4.15
N GLY A 4 33.01 -10.93 3.14
CA GLY A 4 34.23 -10.46 2.50
C GLY A 4 33.96 -9.16 1.74
N VAL A 5 33.90 -8.06 2.47
CA VAL A 5 33.81 -6.72 1.90
C VAL A 5 35.19 -6.07 2.02
N ASN A 6 35.81 -5.79 0.88
CA ASN A 6 37.11 -5.15 0.78
C ASN A 6 37.07 -3.80 1.50
N SER A 7 37.97 -3.61 2.48
CA SER A 7 38.06 -2.46 3.40
C SER A 7 38.39 -1.11 2.74
N LYS A 8 38.47 -1.06 1.41
CA LYS A 8 38.72 0.15 0.61
C LYS A 8 37.53 0.64 -0.21
N SER A 9 36.38 0.00 -0.07
CA SER A 9 35.17 0.42 -0.79
C SER A 9 34.48 1.51 0.03
N GLN A 10 34.67 2.77 -0.34
CA GLN A 10 33.82 3.86 0.15
C GLN A 10 32.44 3.65 -0.46
N PHE A 11 31.50 3.16 0.36
CA PHE A 11 30.09 3.19 0.00
C PHE A 11 29.58 4.59 0.30
N GLU A 12 29.36 5.38 -0.73
CA GLU A 12 28.54 6.58 -0.60
C GLU A 12 27.09 6.11 -0.49
N LEU A 13 26.52 6.27 0.71
CA LEU A 13 25.08 6.12 0.87
C LEU A 13 24.43 7.26 0.08
N ALA A 14 23.68 6.91 -0.96
CA ALA A 14 22.90 7.88 -1.70
C ALA A 14 21.89 8.53 -0.75
N GLU A 15 21.80 9.85 -0.79
CA GLU A 15 20.88 10.62 0.02
C GLU A 15 19.43 10.22 -0.34
N ILE A 16 18.68 9.72 0.64
CA ILE A 16 17.30 9.28 0.42
C ILE A 16 16.39 10.49 0.59
N ASN A 17 15.93 11.01 -0.54
CA ASN A 17 15.00 12.13 -0.58
C ASN A 17 13.56 11.65 -0.47
N ALA A 18 12.69 12.56 0.01
CA ALA A 18 11.25 12.33 -0.02
C ALA A 18 10.78 12.10 -1.48
N PRO A 19 9.98 11.04 -1.73
CA PRO A 19 9.48 10.75 -3.06
C PRO A 19 8.44 11.80 -3.50
N ASP A 20 8.26 11.93 -4.81
CA ASP A 20 7.11 12.66 -5.35
C ASP A 20 5.84 11.84 -5.08
N PHE A 21 4.94 12.40 -4.28
CA PHE A 21 3.77 11.68 -3.81
C PHE A 21 2.71 11.58 -4.91
N LYS A 22 2.51 10.38 -5.45
CA LYS A 22 1.38 10.12 -6.35
C LYS A 22 0.06 10.45 -5.64
N GLU A 23 -0.73 11.36 -6.21
CA GLU A 23 -2.07 11.64 -5.70
C GLU A 23 -3.05 10.60 -6.25
N ILE A 24 -3.73 9.89 -5.35
CA ILE A 24 -4.78 8.93 -5.68
C ILE A 24 -5.94 9.27 -4.75
N LYS A 25 -7.08 9.65 -5.32
CA LYS A 25 -8.30 9.90 -4.54
C LYS A 25 -9.00 8.58 -4.22
N LEU A 26 -9.68 8.52 -3.07
CA LEU A 26 -10.37 7.31 -2.65
C LEU A 26 -11.45 6.90 -3.66
N GLU A 27 -12.23 7.85 -4.16
CA GLU A 27 -13.29 7.59 -5.14
C GLU A 27 -12.74 7.00 -6.43
N GLU A 28 -11.58 7.50 -6.88
CA GLU A 28 -10.89 6.97 -8.05
C GLU A 28 -10.38 5.54 -7.80
N ALA A 29 -9.83 5.28 -6.62
CA ALA A 29 -9.35 3.94 -6.24
C ALA A 29 -10.50 2.92 -6.21
N LEU A 30 -11.64 3.29 -5.61
CA LEU A 30 -12.86 2.48 -5.58
C LEU A 30 -13.39 2.21 -6.99
N GLN A 31 -13.48 3.26 -7.83
CA GLN A 31 -13.96 3.11 -9.21
C GLN A 31 -13.08 2.15 -10.01
N LYS A 32 -11.75 2.35 -9.99
CA LYS A 32 -10.80 1.49 -10.71
C LYS A 32 -10.82 0.07 -10.18
N GLY A 33 -10.84 -0.12 -8.86
CA GLY A 33 -10.90 -1.45 -8.25
C GLY A 33 -12.15 -2.22 -8.65
N ARG A 34 -13.32 -1.59 -8.62
CA ARG A 34 -14.57 -2.22 -9.09
C ARG A 34 -14.53 -2.57 -10.57
N GLN A 35 -13.97 -1.69 -11.41
CA GLN A 35 -13.87 -1.92 -12.86
C GLN A 35 -12.91 -3.06 -13.22
N ASN A 36 -11.77 -3.14 -12.54
CA ASN A 36 -10.71 -4.09 -12.85
C ASN A 36 -10.84 -5.43 -12.11
N SER A 37 -11.74 -5.53 -11.13
CA SER A 37 -11.89 -6.73 -10.31
C SER A 37 -12.42 -7.91 -11.14
N VAL A 38 -11.53 -8.87 -11.40
CA VAL A 38 -11.86 -10.15 -12.04
C VAL A 38 -12.93 -10.90 -11.24
N ALA A 39 -12.87 -10.83 -9.90
CA ALA A 39 -13.86 -11.48 -9.04
C ALA A 39 -15.27 -10.89 -9.23
N LEU A 40 -15.40 -9.56 -9.32
CA LEU A 40 -16.70 -8.93 -9.59
C LEU A 40 -17.19 -9.22 -11.01
N GLN A 41 -16.29 -9.26 -11.99
CA GLN A 41 -16.63 -9.66 -13.35
C GLN A 41 -17.15 -11.12 -13.40
N MET A 42 -16.53 -12.04 -12.68
CA MET A 42 -16.99 -13.43 -12.56
C MET A 42 -18.36 -13.53 -11.89
N ASN A 43 -18.60 -12.77 -10.82
CA ASN A 43 -19.90 -12.76 -10.15
C ASN A 43 -21.01 -12.21 -11.07
N ASN A 44 -20.72 -11.16 -11.86
CA ASN A 44 -21.66 -10.67 -12.86
C ASN A 44 -22.00 -11.73 -13.92
N LEU A 45 -20.99 -12.48 -14.41
CA LEU A 45 -21.24 -13.59 -15.33
C LEU A 45 -22.11 -14.69 -14.69
N GLN A 46 -21.96 -14.97 -13.39
CA GLN A 46 -22.83 -15.91 -12.70
C GLN A 46 -24.27 -15.40 -12.60
N ILE A 47 -24.46 -14.09 -12.37
CA ILE A 47 -25.80 -13.47 -12.39
C ILE A 47 -26.42 -13.63 -13.78
N ASP A 48 -25.67 -13.35 -14.85
CA ASP A 48 -26.15 -13.47 -16.22
C ASP A 48 -26.56 -14.92 -16.54
N LEU A 49 -25.75 -15.90 -16.14
CA LEU A 49 -26.06 -17.32 -16.32
C LEU A 49 -27.30 -17.75 -15.52
N ALA A 50 -27.43 -17.35 -14.26
CA ALA A 50 -28.59 -17.65 -13.43
C ALA A 50 -29.87 -17.00 -13.98
N SER A 51 -29.76 -15.78 -14.51
CA SER A 51 -30.87 -15.06 -15.14
C SER A 51 -31.32 -15.75 -16.43
N LEU A 52 -30.38 -16.17 -17.27
CA LEU A 52 -30.67 -16.89 -18.51
C LEU A 52 -31.34 -18.24 -18.27
N GLU A 53 -30.87 -19.00 -17.27
CA GLU A 53 -31.45 -20.29 -16.92
C GLU A 53 -32.89 -20.16 -16.39
N LEU A 54 -33.14 -19.11 -15.60
CA LEU A 54 -34.50 -18.77 -15.16
C LEU A 54 -35.40 -18.41 -16.34
N GLU A 55 -34.93 -17.57 -17.26
CA GLU A 55 -35.70 -17.12 -18.43
C GLU A 55 -36.05 -18.30 -19.35
N LYS A 56 -35.09 -19.19 -19.62
CA LYS A 56 -35.31 -20.44 -20.36
C LYS A 56 -36.32 -21.36 -19.68
N SER A 57 -36.28 -21.44 -18.35
CA SER A 57 -37.20 -22.29 -17.59
C SER A 57 -38.63 -21.72 -17.58
N LYS A 58 -38.80 -20.40 -17.60
CA LYS A 58 -40.11 -19.74 -17.67
C LYS A 58 -40.88 -19.99 -18.97
N VAL A 59 -40.16 -20.21 -20.07
CA VAL A 59 -40.77 -20.54 -21.37
C VAL A 59 -40.96 -22.04 -21.59
N SER A 60 -40.50 -22.86 -20.64
CA SER A 60 -40.68 -24.31 -20.62
C SER A 60 -41.84 -24.67 -19.68
N ASP A 61 -42.38 -25.88 -19.80
CA ASP A 61 -43.43 -26.40 -18.91
C ASP A 61 -42.83 -26.82 -17.54
N THR A 62 -42.00 -25.96 -16.96
CA THR A 62 -41.25 -26.20 -15.72
C THR A 62 -42.18 -26.01 -14.52
N PRO A 63 -42.19 -26.93 -13.54
CA PRO A 63 -42.99 -26.79 -12.33
C PRO A 63 -42.69 -25.50 -11.56
N GLU A 64 -43.72 -24.88 -10.98
CA GLU A 64 -43.62 -23.62 -10.23
C GLU A 64 -42.59 -23.69 -9.09
N ILE A 65 -42.50 -24.83 -8.40
CA ILE A 65 -41.52 -25.03 -7.33
C ILE A 65 -40.07 -24.93 -7.84
N ASP A 66 -39.81 -25.38 -9.06
CA ASP A 66 -38.47 -25.34 -9.66
C ASP A 66 -38.16 -23.94 -10.21
N LEU A 67 -39.16 -23.22 -10.73
CA LEU A 67 -39.03 -21.79 -11.05
C LEU A 67 -38.67 -20.98 -9.80
N ASN A 68 -39.35 -21.21 -8.68
CA ASN A 68 -39.07 -20.53 -7.41
C ASN A 68 -37.64 -20.79 -6.91
N LYS A 69 -37.11 -22.02 -7.10
CA LYS A 69 -35.70 -22.32 -6.77
C LYS A 69 -34.74 -21.51 -7.64
N LEU A 70 -35.00 -21.39 -8.94
CA LEU A 70 -34.16 -20.60 -9.84
C LEU A 70 -34.21 -19.10 -9.52
N GLU A 71 -35.38 -18.57 -9.15
CA GLU A 71 -35.53 -17.18 -8.69
C GLU A 71 -34.75 -16.92 -7.40
N ASN A 72 -34.85 -17.83 -6.43
CA ASN A 72 -34.06 -17.77 -5.20
C ASN A 72 -32.55 -17.85 -5.49
N ASN A 73 -32.13 -18.73 -6.40
CA ASN A 73 -30.73 -18.84 -6.79
C ASN A 73 -30.20 -17.54 -7.41
N LEU A 74 -30.97 -16.93 -8.33
CA LEU A 74 -30.61 -15.62 -8.90
C LEU A 74 -30.51 -14.54 -7.81
N ALA A 75 -31.41 -14.54 -6.83
CA ALA A 75 -31.36 -13.61 -5.71
C ALA A 75 -30.09 -13.82 -4.85
N VAL A 76 -29.72 -15.08 -4.58
CA VAL A 76 -28.48 -15.42 -3.86
C VAL A 76 -27.25 -14.92 -4.62
N THR A 77 -27.14 -15.20 -5.92
CA THR A 77 -25.98 -14.75 -6.71
C THR A 77 -25.85 -13.22 -6.76
N ARG A 78 -26.98 -12.49 -6.76
CA ARG A 78 -26.97 -11.02 -6.65
C ARG A 78 -26.50 -10.52 -5.29
N LEU A 79 -26.89 -11.21 -4.20
CA LEU A 79 -26.40 -10.90 -2.85
C LEU A 79 -24.90 -11.18 -2.75
N ASP A 80 -24.42 -12.29 -3.30
CA ASP A 80 -22.99 -12.63 -3.32
C ASP A 80 -22.16 -11.58 -4.06
N TYR A 81 -22.67 -11.04 -5.18
CA TYR A 81 -22.05 -9.90 -5.87
C TYR A 81 -21.96 -8.67 -4.97
N GLN A 82 -23.04 -8.29 -4.27
CA GLN A 82 -23.05 -7.13 -3.39
C GLN A 82 -22.07 -7.28 -2.23
N ILE A 83 -22.01 -8.47 -1.61
CA ILE A 83 -21.07 -8.79 -0.53
C ILE A 83 -19.64 -8.70 -1.05
N ALA A 84 -19.35 -9.27 -2.23
CA ALA A 84 -18.03 -9.19 -2.83
C ALA A 84 -17.62 -7.75 -3.15
N GLN A 85 -18.54 -6.92 -3.64
CA GLN A 85 -18.28 -5.52 -3.93
C GLN A 85 -17.97 -4.73 -2.65
N GLN A 86 -18.78 -4.90 -1.60
CA GLN A 86 -18.54 -4.24 -0.31
C GLN A 86 -17.21 -4.69 0.33
N SER A 87 -16.86 -5.97 0.21
CA SER A 87 -15.59 -6.49 0.70
C SER A 87 -14.40 -5.87 -0.05
N LEU A 88 -14.50 -5.74 -1.38
CA LEU A 88 -13.49 -5.07 -2.18
C LEU A 88 -13.36 -3.59 -1.80
N ASP A 89 -14.49 -2.89 -1.65
CA ASP A 89 -14.50 -1.47 -1.28
C ASP A 89 -13.80 -1.25 0.05
N TYR A 90 -14.12 -2.06 1.07
CA TYR A 90 -13.46 -2.01 2.37
C TYR A 90 -11.95 -2.28 2.29
N GLN A 91 -11.54 -3.26 1.47
CA GLN A 91 -10.12 -3.54 1.26
C GLN A 91 -9.40 -2.35 0.62
N ILE A 92 -9.99 -1.73 -0.40
CA ILE A 92 -9.44 -0.54 -1.06
C ILE A 92 -9.35 0.64 -0.09
N GLU A 93 -10.40 0.91 0.67
CA GLU A 93 -10.43 1.95 1.70
C GLU A 93 -9.30 1.74 2.71
N SER A 94 -9.14 0.53 3.23
CA SER A 94 -8.07 0.20 4.18
C SER A 94 -6.68 0.42 3.57
N GLN A 95 -6.43 -0.06 2.35
CA GLN A 95 -5.13 0.15 1.68
C GLN A 95 -4.87 1.62 1.37
N TRP A 96 -5.90 2.37 0.99
CA TRP A 96 -5.80 3.81 0.73
C TRP A 96 -5.45 4.60 1.99
N GLN A 97 -6.08 4.29 3.13
CA GLN A 97 -5.75 4.91 4.42
C GLN A 97 -4.31 4.60 4.83
N ASN A 98 -3.87 3.34 4.68
CA ASN A 98 -2.48 2.95 4.95
C ASN A 98 -1.51 3.73 4.05
N TYR A 99 -1.80 3.83 2.75
CA TYR A 99 -1.03 4.63 1.81
C TYR A 99 -0.92 6.10 2.23
N MET A 100 -2.04 6.73 2.58
CA MET A 100 -2.05 8.11 3.05
C MET A 100 -1.24 8.31 4.33
N GLN A 101 -1.32 7.37 5.28
CA GLN A 101 -0.55 7.43 6.51
C GLN A 101 0.97 7.41 6.24
N THR A 102 1.44 6.61 5.29
CA THR A 102 2.88 6.56 4.98
C THR A 102 3.46 7.90 4.50
N LYS A 103 2.64 8.77 3.90
CA LYS A 103 3.07 10.13 3.53
C LYS A 103 3.37 10.99 4.76
N ASN A 104 2.55 10.86 5.81
CA ASN A 104 2.76 11.53 7.09
C ASN A 104 3.98 10.95 7.82
N ASP A 105 4.20 9.64 7.71
CA ASP A 105 5.36 8.97 8.34
C ASP A 105 6.68 9.44 7.72
N ILE A 106 6.74 9.63 6.39
CA ILE A 106 7.90 10.23 5.72
C ILE A 106 8.15 11.65 6.22
N THR A 107 7.10 12.48 6.26
CA THR A 107 7.21 13.87 6.74
C THR A 107 7.72 13.92 8.19
N SER A 108 7.18 13.06 9.06
CA SER A 108 7.64 12.93 10.45
C SER A 108 9.10 12.47 10.55
N SER A 109 9.48 11.49 9.72
CA SER A 109 10.85 10.96 9.68
C SER A 109 11.85 12.01 9.21
N GLN A 110 11.48 12.81 8.21
CA GLN A 110 12.31 13.92 7.73
C GLN A 110 12.52 14.98 8.81
N ASN A 111 11.44 15.43 9.46
CA ASN A 111 11.54 16.40 10.55
C ASN A 111 12.41 15.88 11.71
N SER A 112 12.32 14.59 12.02
CA SER A 112 13.16 13.95 13.04
C SER A 112 14.63 13.92 12.61
N LEU A 113 14.91 13.63 11.35
CA LEU A 113 16.27 13.65 10.79
C LEU A 113 16.88 15.04 10.91
N ASP A 114 16.14 16.08 10.52
CA ASP A 114 16.60 17.47 10.57
C ASP A 114 16.96 17.88 12.02
N GLN A 115 16.12 17.53 12.99
CA GLN A 115 16.37 17.81 14.41
C GLN A 115 17.63 17.11 14.94
N ILE A 116 17.81 15.84 14.59
CA ILE A 116 18.96 15.04 15.00
C ILE A 116 20.25 15.56 14.34
N TYR A 117 20.17 16.02 13.09
CA TYR A 117 21.27 16.70 12.42
C TYR A 117 21.68 17.99 13.14
N GLN A 118 20.73 18.83 13.54
CA GLN A 118 21.03 20.04 14.31
C GLN A 118 21.67 19.70 15.67
N HIS A 119 21.19 18.67 16.35
CA HIS A 119 21.79 18.19 17.59
C HIS A 119 23.25 17.75 17.38
N LYS A 120 23.51 16.96 16.32
CA LYS A 120 24.87 16.52 15.98
C LYS A 120 25.81 17.69 15.71
N LEU A 121 25.34 18.76 15.06
CA LEU A 121 26.14 19.96 14.84
C LEU A 121 26.54 20.64 16.15
N ILE A 122 25.63 20.71 17.12
CA ILE A 122 25.92 21.27 18.46
C ILE A 122 26.99 20.43 19.16
N ILE A 123 26.83 19.11 19.21
CA ILE A 123 27.79 18.20 19.86
C ILE A 123 29.16 18.26 19.19
N SER A 124 29.25 18.23 17.85
CA SER A 124 30.54 18.36 17.14
C SER A 124 31.23 19.69 17.43
N ASN A 125 30.48 20.79 17.64
CA ASN A 125 31.08 22.08 18.03
C ASN A 125 31.58 22.06 19.47
N GLN A 126 30.85 21.43 20.39
CA GLN A 126 31.28 21.26 21.78
C GLN A 126 32.52 20.37 21.88
N PHE A 127 32.58 19.28 21.12
CA PHE A 127 33.74 18.39 21.04
C PHE A 127 34.99 19.15 20.56
N LYS A 128 34.88 19.93 19.48
CA LYS A 128 35.97 20.79 18.98
C LYS A 128 36.45 21.82 20.02
N ALA A 129 35.56 22.27 20.89
CA ALA A 129 35.89 23.17 21.99
C ALA A 129 36.43 22.45 23.24
N GLY A 130 36.53 21.12 23.23
CA GLY A 130 36.93 20.30 24.37
C GLY A 130 35.87 20.20 25.48
N LEU A 131 34.61 20.53 25.16
CA LEU A 131 33.48 20.56 26.10
C LEU A 131 32.63 19.28 26.04
N ALA A 132 32.78 18.46 25.01
CA ALA A 132 32.15 17.15 24.87
C ALA A 132 33.22 16.07 24.64
N SER A 133 32.89 14.85 24.99
CA SER A 133 33.72 13.65 24.82
C SER A 133 33.61 13.07 23.41
N GLU A 134 34.57 12.21 23.05
CA GLU A 134 34.54 11.44 21.80
C GLU A 134 33.33 10.50 21.74
N ASP A 135 32.95 9.90 22.87
CA ASP A 135 31.77 9.03 22.96
C ASP A 135 30.46 9.78 22.70
N GLU A 136 30.35 11.03 23.16
CA GLU A 136 29.20 11.90 22.87
C GLU A 136 29.14 12.27 21.39
N GLU A 137 30.27 12.62 20.77
CA GLU A 137 30.32 12.90 19.33
C GLU A 137 29.94 11.67 18.51
N LEU A 138 30.48 10.50 18.86
CA LEU A 138 30.18 9.24 18.19
C LEU A 138 28.69 8.88 18.33
N SER A 139 28.13 9.04 19.53
CA SER A 139 26.71 8.78 19.79
C SER A 139 25.80 9.69 18.96
N ALA A 140 26.17 10.96 18.78
CA ALA A 140 25.43 11.88 17.94
C ALA A 140 25.51 11.50 16.45
N MET A 141 26.66 11.01 15.97
CA MET A 141 26.81 10.47 14.61
C MET A 141 25.96 9.22 14.39
N VAL A 142 25.94 8.30 15.35
CA VAL A 142 25.07 7.10 15.32
C VAL A 142 23.60 7.51 15.24
N GLY A 143 23.18 8.52 16.03
CA GLY A 143 21.82 9.03 15.99
C GLY A 143 21.39 9.52 14.61
N VAL A 144 22.28 10.22 13.88
CA VAL A 144 22.03 10.64 12.50
C VAL A 144 21.83 9.43 11.60
N LEU A 145 22.74 8.45 11.63
CA LEU A 145 22.65 7.24 10.80
C LEU A 145 21.35 6.47 11.05
N GLU A 146 20.92 6.36 12.30
CA GLU A 146 19.63 5.74 12.64
C GLU A 146 18.43 6.51 12.09
N ALA A 147 18.49 7.84 12.11
CA ALA A 147 17.42 8.70 11.59
C ALA A 147 17.33 8.62 10.05
N GLU A 148 18.48 8.58 9.36
CA GLU A 148 18.55 8.34 7.93
C GLU A 148 17.94 6.98 7.57
N TYR A 149 18.28 5.93 8.33
CA TYR A 149 17.70 4.61 8.16
C TYR A 149 16.17 4.62 8.37
N ARG A 150 15.67 5.36 9.37
CA ARG A 150 14.22 5.52 9.59
C ARG A 150 13.55 6.19 8.40
N LEU A 151 14.12 7.26 7.85
CA LEU A 151 13.61 7.91 6.64
C LEU A 151 13.59 6.94 5.45
N ALA A 152 14.70 6.22 5.23
CA ALA A 152 14.81 5.18 4.21
C ALA A 152 13.69 4.13 4.31
N SER A 153 13.45 3.65 5.53
CA SER A 153 12.42 2.67 5.82
C SER A 153 11.02 3.22 5.54
N SER A 154 10.76 4.48 5.91
CA SER A 154 9.48 5.15 5.64
C SER A 154 9.21 5.32 4.14
N VAL A 155 10.24 5.70 3.36
CA VAL A 155 10.15 5.79 1.89
C VAL A 155 9.89 4.42 1.26
N ARG A 156 10.58 3.37 1.72
CA ARG A 156 10.32 2.00 1.28
C ARG A 156 8.89 1.56 1.61
N ASN A 157 8.40 1.88 2.81
CA ASN A 157 7.06 1.53 3.23
C ASN A 157 6.00 2.22 2.36
N TYR A 158 6.21 3.48 1.99
CA TYR A 158 5.37 4.21 1.04
C TYR A 158 5.23 3.49 -0.31
N TYR A 159 6.34 3.04 -0.89
CA TYR A 159 6.27 2.30 -2.16
C TYR A 159 5.55 0.95 -2.00
N ASN A 160 5.78 0.24 -0.89
CA ASN A 160 5.06 -1.00 -0.62
C ASN A 160 3.55 -0.78 -0.51
N THR A 161 3.09 0.26 0.21
CA THR A 161 1.66 0.56 0.36
C THR A 161 1.05 1.06 -0.95
N LEU A 162 1.80 1.82 -1.75
CA LEU A 162 1.38 2.21 -3.10
C LEU A 162 1.14 0.98 -3.99
N LEU A 163 2.10 0.06 -4.05
CA LEU A 163 2.00 -1.16 -4.84
C LEU A 163 0.87 -2.06 -4.36
N ASN A 164 0.67 -2.18 -3.04
CA ASN A 164 -0.45 -2.92 -2.47
C ASN A 164 -1.79 -2.30 -2.87
N LEU A 165 -1.92 -0.98 -2.79
CA LEU A 165 -3.13 -0.27 -3.23
C LEU A 165 -3.39 -0.53 -4.73
N GLN A 166 -2.37 -0.41 -5.58
CA GLN A 166 -2.48 -0.67 -7.01
C GLN A 166 -2.83 -2.14 -7.32
N SER A 167 -2.28 -3.08 -6.57
CA SER A 167 -2.62 -4.49 -6.67
C SER A 167 -4.10 -4.74 -6.34
N THR A 168 -4.60 -4.16 -5.24
CA THR A 168 -6.02 -4.27 -4.86
C THR A 168 -6.94 -3.59 -5.86
N MET A 169 -6.51 -2.47 -6.46
CA MET A 169 -7.21 -1.78 -7.54
C MET A 169 -7.17 -2.52 -8.88
N GLY A 170 -6.43 -3.63 -8.98
CA GLY A 170 -6.26 -4.40 -10.21
C GLY A 170 -5.52 -3.64 -11.31
N ASN A 171 -4.64 -2.68 -10.97
CA ASN A 171 -3.92 -1.86 -11.94
C ASN A 171 -2.39 -1.82 -11.70
N LEU A 172 -1.84 -2.86 -11.09
CA LEU A 172 -0.41 -3.02 -10.88
C LEU A 172 0.30 -3.15 -12.23
N ASN A 173 1.10 -2.15 -12.62
CA ASN A 173 1.86 -2.17 -13.87
C ASN A 173 3.34 -2.48 -13.61
N LYS A 174 3.99 -3.16 -14.56
CA LYS A 174 5.45 -3.46 -14.48
C LYS A 174 6.33 -2.22 -14.44
N GLU A 175 5.83 -1.07 -14.87
CA GLU A 175 6.54 0.20 -14.82
C GLU A 175 6.55 0.82 -13.41
N ASP A 176 5.62 0.43 -12.52
CA ASP A 176 5.57 0.91 -11.14
C ASP A 176 6.58 0.19 -10.21
N ILE A 177 7.32 -0.80 -10.72
CA ILE A 177 8.26 -1.67 -9.96
C ILE A 177 9.74 -1.31 -10.24
N LYS A 178 10.01 -0.32 -11.12
CA LYS A 178 11.37 0.09 -11.49
C LYS A 178 11.83 1.32 -10.71
#